data_AF-A0A7K4H9K6-F1
#
_entry.id   AF-A0A7K4H9K6-F1
#
_cell.length_a   1.000
_cell.length_b   1.000
_cell.length_c   1.000
_cell.angle_alpha   90.00
_cell.angle_beta   90.00
_cell.angle_gamma   90.00
#
_symmetry.space_group_name_H-M   'P 1'
#
loop_
_entity.id
_entity.type
_entity.pdbx_description
1 polymer ?
#
loop_
_entity_poly.entity_id
_entity_poly.type
_entity_poly.pdbx_seq_one_letter_code
_entity_poly.pdbx_strand_id
1 'polypeptide(L)' 'SIRRGKIIDNVVDKKGCVSKMLVKDNVKKIMRNYDWESFGWHRVTFIGDWKDDFIIGANLLGLEIIEEDQ' A
#
# COMPACT_ATOMS: atom_id res chain seq x y z
N SER A 1 -1.27 -8.31 2.24
CA SER A 1 -1.75 -7.65 1.02
C SER A 1 -0.71 -6.71 0.42
N ILE A 2 -0.73 -6.51 -0.89
CA ILE A 2 0.17 -5.62 -1.62
C ILE A 2 -0.63 -4.63 -2.49
N ARG A 3 -0.08 -3.42 -2.67
CA ARG A 3 -0.60 -2.39 -3.58
C ARG A 3 0.53 -1.50 -4.06
N ARG A 4 0.35 -0.85 -5.20
CA ARG A 4 1.32 0.10 -5.77
C ARG A 4 0.61 1.38 -6.19
N GLY A 5 1.05 2.50 -5.62
CA GLY A 5 0.59 3.83 -6.00
C GLY A 5 1.74 4.76 -6.34
N LYS A 6 1.41 5.92 -6.94
CA LYS A 6 2.40 6.95 -7.26
C LYS A 6 2.39 8.03 -6.18
N ILE A 7 3.54 8.30 -5.56
CA ILE A 7 3.71 9.46 -4.68
C ILE A 7 3.58 10.72 -5.54
N ILE A 8 2.66 11.60 -5.16
CA ILE A 8 2.39 12.84 -5.92
C ILE A 8 2.64 14.11 -5.10
N ASP A 9 2.62 14.03 -3.77
CA ASP A 9 2.82 15.19 -2.91
C ASP A 9 3.09 14.79 -1.45
N ASN A 10 3.30 15.80 -0.59
CA ASN A 10 3.24 15.71 0.85
C ASN A 10 2.09 16.59 1.39
N VAL A 11 1.17 16.00 2.15
CA VAL A 11 0.05 16.73 2.75
C VAL A 11 0.55 17.58 3.91
N VAL A 12 0.45 18.90 3.77
CA VAL A 12 0.73 19.84 4.86
C VAL A 12 -0.53 20.06 5.68
N ASP A 13 -0.47 19.73 6.97
CA ASP A 13 -1.57 19.96 7.92
C ASP A 13 -1.01 20.52 9.23
N LYS A 14 -1.59 21.65 9.67
CA LYS A 14 -1.19 22.40 10.86
C LYS A 14 -1.32 21.61 12.17
N LYS A 15 -2.09 20.52 12.17
CA LYS A 15 -2.33 19.71 13.37
C LYS A 15 -1.23 18.69 13.69
N GLY A 16 -0.18 18.54 12.85
CA GLY A 16 0.93 17.66 13.19
C GLY A 16 2.18 17.82 12.31
N CYS A 17 3.35 17.87 12.96
CA CYS A 17 4.66 18.03 12.33
C CYS A 17 5.24 16.69 11.86
N VAL A 18 4.55 16.00 10.94
CA VAL A 18 5.01 14.73 10.38
C VAL A 18 4.88 14.72 8.86
N SER A 19 5.76 13.98 8.20
CA SER A 19 5.66 13.77 6.75
C SER A 19 4.42 12.94 6.44
N LYS A 20 3.47 13.51 5.67
CA LYS A 20 2.23 12.83 5.25
C LYS A 20 2.28 12.61 3.76
N MET A 21 2.69 11.42 3.33
CA MET A 21 2.83 11.10 1.91
C MET A 21 1.46 11.01 1.22
N LEU A 22 1.25 11.80 0.16
CA LEU A 22 0.06 11.72 -0.69
C LEU A 22 0.33 10.78 -1.87
N VAL A 23 -0.53 9.77 -2.03
CA VAL A 23 -0.38 8.73 -3.05
C VAL A 23 -1.60 8.73 -3.96
N LYS A 24 -1.37 8.82 -5.27
CA LYS A 24 -2.40 8.61 -6.31
C LYS A 24 -2.56 7.12 -6.57
N ASP A 25 -3.79 6.64 -6.42
CA ASP A 25 -4.16 5.24 -6.61
C ASP A 25 -5.69 5.10 -6.86
N ASN A 26 -6.17 3.89 -7.13
CA ASN A 26 -7.60 3.57 -7.21
C ASN A 26 -8.22 3.39 -5.81
N VAL A 27 -8.39 4.50 -5.10
CA VAL A 27 -8.89 4.54 -3.70
C VAL A 27 -10.21 3.78 -3.53
N LYS A 28 -11.14 3.88 -4.50
CA LYS A 28 -12.43 3.19 -4.43
C LYS A 28 -12.28 1.67 -4.37
N LYS A 29 -11.31 1.13 -5.11
CA LYS A 29 -11.05 -0.31 -5.18
C LYS A 29 -10.35 -0.80 -3.92
N ILE A 30 -9.34 -0.05 -3.47
CA ILE A 30 -8.65 -0.31 -2.19
C ILE A 30 -9.68 -0.37 -1.05
N MET A 31 -10.52 0.65 -0.89
CA MET A 31 -11.50 0.69 0.19
C MET A 31 -12.54 -0.45 0.13
N ARG A 32 -12.81 -0.99 -1.06
CA ARG A 32 -13.73 -2.11 -1.25
C ARG A 32 -13.08 -3.47 -0.97
N ASN A 33 -11.81 -3.63 -1.36
CA ASN A 33 -11.08 -4.88 -1.29
C ASN A 33 -10.27 -5.04 0.02
N TYR A 34 -10.17 -3.98 0.83
CA TYR A 34 -9.35 -3.99 2.03
C TYR A 34 -9.94 -4.92 3.11
N ASP A 35 -9.21 -5.99 3.42
CA ASP A 35 -9.51 -6.88 4.53
C ASP A 35 -8.99 -6.29 5.84
N TRP A 36 -9.89 -5.65 6.58
CA TRP A 36 -9.59 -5.04 7.88
C TRP A 36 -9.30 -6.06 8.97
N GLU A 37 -9.87 -7.26 8.89
CA GLU A 37 -9.71 -8.30 9.91
C GLU A 37 -8.28 -8.88 9.87
N SER A 38 -7.75 -9.09 8.66
CA SER A 38 -6.41 -9.64 8.49
C SER A 38 -5.28 -8.61 8.58
N PHE A 39 -5.47 -7.38 8.08
CA PHE A 39 -4.34 -6.45 7.86
C PHE A 39 -4.32 -5.21 8.77
N GLY A 40 -5.43 -4.84 9.43
CA GLY A 40 -5.51 -3.68 10.31
C GLY A 40 -5.09 -2.36 9.63
N TRP A 41 -4.62 -1.38 10.39
CA TRP A 41 -4.26 -0.03 9.88
C TRP A 41 -2.78 0.19 9.52
N HIS A 42 -1.86 -0.67 10.00
CA HIS A 42 -0.42 -0.46 9.82
C HIS A 42 0.06 -1.02 8.48
N ARG A 43 0.96 -0.29 7.83
CA ARG A 43 1.50 -0.62 6.51
C ARG A 43 3.00 -0.38 6.48
N VAL A 44 3.73 -1.26 5.79
CA VAL A 44 5.12 -1.00 5.38
C VAL A 44 5.11 -0.44 3.96
N THR A 45 5.87 0.63 3.73
CA THR A 45 5.98 1.30 2.43
C THR A 45 7.42 1.23 1.94
N PHE A 46 7.60 0.83 0.70
CA PHE A 46 8.89 0.84 0.00
C PHE A 46 8.83 1.85 -1.13
N ILE A 47 9.87 2.68 -1.26
CA ILE A 47 9.98 3.65 -2.36
C ILE A 47 10.65 2.94 -3.55
N GLY A 48 9.98 2.95 -4.71
CA GLY A 48 10.41 2.31 -5.95
C GLY A 48 9.35 1.35 -6.50
N ASP A 49 9.62 0.76 -7.66
CA ASP A 49 8.72 -0.19 -8.32
C ASP A 49 9.17 -1.62 -8.03
N TRP A 50 8.77 -2.13 -6.87
CA TRP A 50 9.22 -3.42 -6.33
C TRP A 50 8.11 -4.49 -6.26
N LYS A 51 6.92 -4.20 -6.80
CA LYS A 51 5.73 -5.05 -6.62
C LYS A 51 5.98 -6.49 -7.10
N ASP A 52 6.61 -6.64 -8.27
CA ASP A 52 6.87 -7.94 -8.87
C ASP A 52 7.89 -8.74 -8.05
N ASP A 53 8.94 -8.09 -7.56
CA ASP A 53 9.95 -8.72 -6.69
C ASP A 53 9.33 -9.23 -5.38
N PHE A 54 8.42 -8.45 -4.78
CA PHE A 54 7.68 -8.89 -3.59
C PHE A 54 6.73 -10.05 -3.89
N ILE A 55 6.08 -10.05 -5.05
CA ILE A 55 5.22 -11.17 -5.49
C ILE A 55 6.06 -12.44 -5.67
N ILE A 56 7.22 -12.34 -6.32
CA ILE A 56 8.16 -13.46 -6.49
C ILE A 56 8.60 -13.99 -5.12
N GLY A 57 9.02 -13.10 -4.22
CA GLY A 57 9.42 -13.47 -2.86
C GLY A 57 8.30 -14.16 -2.06
N ALA A 58 7.07 -13.62 -2.13
CA ALA A 58 5.91 -14.22 -1.46
C ALA A 58 5.59 -15.62 -2.02
N ASN A 59 5.65 -15.80 -3.34
CA ASN A 59 5.45 -17.10 -3.98
C ASN A 59 6.52 -18.12 -3.54
N LEU A 60 7.79 -17.72 -3.48
CA LEU A 60 8.88 -18.58 -3.00
C LEU A 60 8.69 -19.01 -1.54
N LEU A 61 8.06 -18.16 -0.73
CA LEU A 61 7.73 -18.42 0.67
C LEU A 61 6.41 -19.19 0.85
N GLY A 62 5.68 -19.49 -0.23
CA GLY A 62 4.38 -20.15 -0.17
C GLY A 62 3.27 -19.30 0.47
N LEU A 63 3.40 -17.96 0.40
CA LEU A 63 2.42 -17.03 0.96
C LEU A 63 1.28 -16.75 -0.03
N GLU A 64 0.08 -16.56 0.50
CA GLU A 64 -1.04 -16.04 -0.26
C GLU A 64 -0.87 -14.53 -0.54
N ILE A 65 -1.13 -14.12 -1.78
CA ILE A 65 -1.00 -12.74 -2.22
C ILE A 65 -2.40 -12.15 -2.42
N ILE A 66 -2.68 -11.06 -1.70
CA ILE A 66 -3.91 -10.29 -1.83
C ILE A 66 -3.56 -8.93 -2.45
N GLU A 67 -4.06 -8.66 -3.66
CA GLU A 67 -3.88 -7.38 -4.36
C GLU A 67 -5.08 -6.45 -4.12
N GLU A 68 -4.88 -5.35 -3.41
CA GLU A 68 -5.97 -4.43 -3.01
C GLU A 68 -6.38 -3.46 -4.14
N ASP A 69 -5.45 -3.16 -5.04
CA ASP A 69 -5.58 -2.19 -6.12
C ASP A 69 -6.02 -2.82 -7.46
N GLN A 70 -6.14 -4.15 -7.52
CA GLN A 70 -6.60 -4.96 -8.65
C GLN A 70 -7.96 -5.61 -8.46
#